data_AF-A0A2A4QQ27-F1
#
_entry.id   AF-A0A2A4QQ27-F1
#
_cell.length_a   1.000
_cell.length_b   1.000
_cell.length_c   1.000
_cell.angle_alpha   90.00
_cell.angle_beta   90.00
_cell.angle_gamma   90.00
#
_symmetry.space_group_name_H-M   'P 1'
#
loop_
_entity.id
_entity.type
_entity.pdbx_description
1 polymer ?
#
loop_
_entity_poly.entity_id
_entity_poly.type
_entity_poly.pdbx_seq_one_letter_code
_entity_poly.pdbx_strand_id
1 'polypeptide(L)'
;MSRTQLISTILLLLVYGTLCAQTRTKIKIDELPSSVTIELQNKYKKYDIKGVEKTDDKEHGILYLVNVKKKSKEFALSYNRSGELIRASRVYTYQDSKPRVKSSGSHDGHNHQH
;
A
#
# COMPACT_ATOMS: atom_id res chain seq x y z
N MET A 1 -43.33 -3.59 -35.94
CA MET A 1 -42.04 -3.64 -35.22
C MET A 1 -41.54 -2.22 -35.04
N SER A 2 -41.65 -1.68 -33.81
CA SER A 2 -41.52 -0.26 -33.49
C SER A 2 -40.05 0.13 -33.23
N ARG A 3 -39.56 1.12 -33.99
CA ARG A 3 -38.18 1.65 -33.95
C ARG A 3 -37.82 2.41 -32.66
N THR A 4 -38.76 2.61 -31.75
CA THR A 4 -38.59 3.35 -30.49
C THR A 4 -38.04 2.50 -29.34
N GLN A 5 -37.99 1.18 -29.46
CA GLN A 5 -37.50 0.28 -28.40
C GLN A 5 -35.98 0.13 -28.33
N LEU A 6 -35.22 0.59 -29.33
CA LEU A 6 -33.76 0.40 -29.37
C LEU A 6 -32.94 1.56 -28.78
N ILE A 7 -33.56 2.71 -28.54
CA ILE A 7 -32.85 3.90 -28.01
C ILE A 7 -32.81 3.86 -26.47
N SER A 8 -33.77 3.18 -25.83
CA SER A 8 -33.89 3.12 -24.36
C SER A 8 -32.82 2.24 -23.69
N THR A 9 -32.27 1.25 -24.40
CA THR A 9 -31.27 0.32 -23.84
C THR A 9 -29.85 0.89 -23.77
N ILE A 10 -29.52 1.90 -24.59
CA ILE A 10 -28.17 2.49 -24.61
C ILE A 10 -27.99 3.51 -23.46
N LEU A 11 -29.06 4.11 -22.95
CA LEU A 11 -28.99 5.11 -21.89
C LEU A 11 -28.82 4.50 -20.48
N LEU A 12 -29.16 3.22 -20.27
CA LEU A 12 -29.05 2.55 -18.97
C LEU A 12 -27.61 2.11 -18.63
N LEU A 13 -26.72 2.02 -19.63
CA LEU A 13 -25.33 1.57 -19.45
C LEU A 13 -24.36 2.69 -19.02
N LEU A 14 -24.73 3.97 -19.16
CA LEU A 14 -23.86 5.09 -18.80
C LEU A 14 -23.91 5.47 -17.31
N VAL A 15 -24.90 4.98 -16.54
CA VAL A 15 -25.07 5.36 -15.12
C VAL A 15 -24.19 4.52 -14.16
N TYR A 16 -23.69 3.36 -14.60
CA TYR A 16 -22.88 2.47 -13.75
C TYR A 16 -21.37 2.80 -13.75
N GLY A 17 -20.93 3.83 -14.49
CA GLY A 17 -19.50 4.10 -14.72
C GLY A 17 -18.77 4.89 -13.62
N THR A 18 -19.47 5.44 -12.64
CA THR A 18 -18.89 6.32 -11.62
C THR A 18 -19.16 5.77 -10.23
N LEU A 19 -18.17 5.15 -9.60
CA LEU A 19 -17.97 5.09 -8.13
C LEU A 19 -16.91 4.04 -7.78
N CYS A 20 -15.68 4.22 -8.27
CA CYS A 20 -14.52 3.48 -7.74
C CYS A 20 -13.27 4.36 -7.69
N ALA A 21 -13.42 5.65 -7.40
CA ALA A 21 -12.27 6.47 -7.02
C ALA A 21 -11.89 6.09 -5.58
N GLN A 22 -10.92 5.18 -5.42
CA GLN A 22 -10.30 4.94 -4.11
C GLN A 22 -9.70 6.25 -3.62
N THR A 23 -10.38 6.89 -2.67
CA THR A 23 -10.01 8.22 -2.21
C THR A 23 -9.06 8.06 -1.04
N ARG A 24 -7.77 8.29 -1.26
CA ARG A 24 -6.78 8.37 -0.19
C ARG A 24 -6.76 9.79 0.35
N THR A 25 -7.07 9.92 1.62
CA THR A 25 -7.09 11.20 2.32
C THR A 25 -5.97 11.22 3.34
N LYS A 26 -5.06 12.20 3.24
CA LYS A 26 -4.05 12.41 4.29
C LYS A 26 -4.75 12.93 5.54
N ILE A 27 -4.46 12.31 6.68
CA ILE A 27 -5.02 12.68 7.98
C ILE A 27 -3.90 12.91 8.99
N LYS A 28 -4.21 13.55 10.11
CA LYS A 28 -3.27 13.71 11.22
C LYS A 28 -3.19 12.41 12.04
N ILE A 29 -2.08 12.23 12.75
CA ILE A 29 -1.91 11.07 13.65
C ILE A 29 -2.96 11.06 14.77
N ASP A 30 -3.36 12.23 15.26
CA ASP A 30 -4.39 12.39 16.29
C ASP A 30 -5.79 11.99 15.82
N GLU A 31 -6.00 11.86 14.51
CA GLU A 31 -7.26 11.38 13.93
C GLU A 31 -7.31 9.85 13.80
N LEU A 32 -6.24 9.15 14.19
CA LEU A 32 -6.25 7.70 14.24
C LEU A 32 -7.15 7.20 15.38
N PRO A 33 -7.89 6.10 15.15
CA PRO A 33 -8.59 5.41 16.23
C PRO A 33 -7.60 5.02 17.33
N SER A 34 -7.99 5.17 18.59
CA SER A 34 -7.16 4.84 19.74
C SER A 34 -6.58 3.43 19.67
N SER A 35 -7.36 2.46 19.16
CA SER A 35 -6.91 1.08 18.97
C SER A 35 -5.71 0.97 18.01
N VAL A 36 -5.73 1.73 16.90
CA VAL A 36 -4.61 1.77 15.94
C VAL A 36 -3.39 2.42 16.60
N THR A 37 -3.59 3.53 17.32
CA THR A 37 -2.51 4.25 18.00
C THR A 37 -1.82 3.38 19.06
N ILE A 38 -2.58 2.61 19.84
CA ILE A 38 -2.05 1.67 20.84
C ILE A 38 -1.20 0.59 20.17
N GLU A 39 -1.72 -0.07 19.12
CA GLU A 39 -0.97 -1.11 18.40
C GLU A 39 0.30 -0.55 17.75
N LEU A 40 0.21 0.65 17.18
CA LEU A 40 1.34 1.34 16.57
C LEU A 40 2.43 1.66 17.60
N GLN A 41 2.05 2.19 18.77
CA GLN A 41 3.01 2.48 19.84
C GLN A 41 3.61 1.19 20.41
N ASN A 42 2.82 0.13 20.59
CA ASN A 42 3.33 -1.13 21.13
C ASN A 42 4.37 -1.78 20.22
N LYS A 43 4.07 -1.92 18.92
CA LYS A 43 4.91 -2.67 17.97
C LYS A 43 5.95 -1.79 17.28
N TYR A 44 5.64 -0.52 17.06
CA TYR A 44 6.43 0.39 16.24
C TYR A 44 6.96 1.63 16.97
N LYS A 45 7.00 1.68 18.32
CA LYS A 45 7.59 2.81 19.09
C LYS A 45 8.99 3.25 18.67
N LYS A 46 9.79 2.36 18.07
CA LYS A 46 11.17 2.64 17.61
C LYS A 46 11.22 3.13 16.15
N TYR A 47 10.07 3.30 15.51
CA TYR A 47 9.94 3.70 14.12
C TYR A 47 9.47 5.15 14.07
N ASP A 48 9.96 5.87 13.06
CA ASP A 48 9.56 7.24 12.78
C ASP A 48 8.33 7.23 11.87
N ILE A 49 7.27 7.93 12.26
CA ILE A 49 6.02 7.96 11.49
C ILE A 49 6.15 9.04 10.42
N LYS A 50 6.11 8.63 9.15
CA LYS A 50 6.26 9.51 7.99
C LYS A 50 4.95 10.10 7.49
N GLY A 51 3.86 9.40 7.69
CA GLY A 51 2.55 9.88 7.26
C GLY A 51 1.43 8.92 7.64
N VAL A 52 0.23 9.48 7.70
CA VAL A 52 -0.99 8.75 7.97
C VAL A 52 -2.01 9.12 6.90
N GLU A 53 -2.64 8.10 6.34
CA GLU A 53 -3.66 8.23 5.32
C GLU A 53 -4.87 7.37 5.69
N LYS A 54 -6.05 7.83 5.33
CA LYS A 54 -7.30 7.09 5.39
C LYS A 54 -7.72 6.73 3.98
N THR A 55 -8.10 5.49 3.75
CA THR A 55 -8.64 5.04 2.47
C THR A 55 -9.90 4.22 2.70
N ASP A 56 -10.80 4.28 1.73
CA ASP A 56 -11.91 3.35 1.63
C ASP A 56 -11.47 2.16 0.76
N ASP A 57 -11.50 0.97 1.36
CA ASP A 57 -11.23 -0.30 0.70
C ASP A 57 -12.54 -1.06 0.51
N LYS A 58 -12.72 -1.68 -0.66
CA LYS A 58 -13.98 -2.34 -1.00
C LYS A 58 -14.23 -3.63 -0.23
N GLU A 59 -13.17 -4.28 0.23
CA GLU A 59 -13.23 -5.58 0.91
C GLU A 59 -13.26 -5.40 2.44
N HIS A 60 -12.46 -4.46 2.95
CA HIS A 60 -12.26 -4.25 4.38
C HIS A 60 -12.85 -2.94 4.92
N GLY A 61 -13.48 -2.12 4.07
CA GLY A 61 -14.03 -0.82 4.44
C GLY A 61 -12.94 0.21 4.73
N ILE A 62 -13.14 1.03 5.76
CA ILE A 62 -12.19 2.09 6.11
C ILE A 62 -10.88 1.49 6.63
N LEU A 63 -9.78 1.76 5.92
CA LEU A 63 -8.43 1.42 6.33
C LEU A 63 -7.61 2.67 6.64
N TYR A 64 -6.74 2.54 7.64
CA TYR A 64 -5.77 3.53 8.07
C TYR A 64 -4.38 3.08 7.65
N LEU A 65 -3.78 3.77 6.69
CA LEU A 65 -2.43 3.52 6.21
C LEU A 65 -1.45 4.37 6.99
N VAL A 66 -0.51 3.72 7.67
CA VAL A 66 0.55 4.37 8.43
C VAL A 66 1.89 4.03 7.79
N ASN A 67 2.58 5.04 7.29
CA ASN A 67 3.92 4.89 6.76
C ASN A 67 4.93 5.09 7.89
N VAL A 68 5.71 4.06 8.19
CA VAL A 68 6.73 4.07 9.24
C VAL A 68 8.11 3.81 8.66
N LYS A 69 9.11 4.50 9.19
CA LYS A 69 10.51 4.37 8.77
C LYS A 69 11.38 3.94 9.94
N LYS A 70 12.27 2.99 9.69
CA LYS A 70 13.33 2.62 10.62
C LYS A 70 14.65 2.51 9.87
N LYS A 71 15.58 3.39 10.22
CA LYS A 71 16.84 3.58 9.48
C LYS A 71 16.52 3.88 8.01
N SER A 72 17.03 3.07 7.08
CA SER A 72 16.80 3.22 5.63
C SER A 72 15.61 2.40 5.10
N LYS A 73 14.82 1.75 5.97
CA LYS A 73 13.68 0.92 5.54
C LYS A 73 12.37 1.62 5.88
N GLU A 74 11.51 1.75 4.87
CA GLU A 74 10.16 2.28 5.01
C GLU A 74 9.12 1.17 4.81
N PHE A 75 8.07 1.21 5.61
CA PHE A 75 6.99 0.23 5.62
C PHE A 75 5.65 0.98 5.61
N ALA A 76 4.71 0.49 4.81
CA ALA A 76 3.32 0.90 4.83
C ALA A 76 2.52 -0.16 5.60
N LEU A 77 1.81 0.28 6.64
CA LEU A 77 0.99 -0.56 7.51
C LEU A 77 -0.48 -0.18 7.33
N SER A 78 -1.33 -1.11 6.94
CA SER A 78 -2.77 -0.90 6.79
C SER A 78 -3.50 -1.51 7.98
N TYR A 79 -4.18 -0.68 8.75
CA TYR A 79 -4.98 -1.08 9.90
C TYR A 79 -6.47 -0.88 9.65
N ASN A 80 -7.31 -1.73 10.21
CA ASN A 80 -8.75 -1.46 10.27
C ASN A 80 -9.09 -0.56 11.48
N ARG A 81 -10.38 -0.20 11.63
CA ARG A 81 -10.85 0.64 12.76
C ARG A 81 -10.63 0.00 14.13
N SER A 82 -10.59 -1.33 14.21
CA SER A 82 -10.34 -2.09 15.44
C SER A 82 -8.87 -2.12 15.87
N GLY A 83 -7.96 -1.63 15.03
CA GLY A 83 -6.52 -1.70 15.28
C GLY A 83 -5.85 -2.98 14.75
N GLU A 84 -6.57 -3.82 14.01
CA GLU A 84 -6.01 -5.04 13.45
C GLU A 84 -5.22 -4.70 12.19
N LEU A 85 -4.01 -5.27 12.08
CA LEU A 85 -3.14 -5.11 10.93
C LEU A 85 -3.65 -5.98 9.78
N ILE A 86 -4.22 -5.35 8.76
CA ILE A 86 -4.70 -6.01 7.54
C ILE A 86 -3.52 -6.31 6.61
N ARG A 87 -2.59 -5.37 6.46
CA ARG A 87 -1.46 -5.52 5.54
C ARG A 87 -0.22 -4.77 6.02
N ALA A 88 0.95 -5.36 5.81
CA ALA A 88 2.23 -4.67 5.94
C ALA A 88 3.06 -4.90 4.68
N SER A 89 3.57 -3.82 4.08
CA SER A 89 4.42 -3.89 2.89
C SER A 89 5.62 -2.97 3.03
N ARG A 90 6.74 -3.36 2.42
CA ARG A 90 7.92 -2.50 2.33
C ARG A 90 7.70 -1.50 1.20
N VAL A 91 7.93 -0.21 1.47
CA VAL A 91 7.90 0.83 0.45
C VAL A 91 9.25 0.84 -0.26
N TYR A 92 9.25 0.56 -1.56
CA TYR A 92 10.44 0.63 -2.41
C TYR A 92 10.46 1.98 -3.10
N THR A 93 11.34 2.88 -2.66
CA THR A 93 11.66 4.09 -3.42
C THR A 93 12.59 3.72 -4.58
N TYR A 94 12.28 4.18 -5.80
CA TYR A 94 13.00 3.84 -7.03
C TYR A 94 14.52 4.15 -7.00
N GLN A 95 14.98 4.99 -6.05
CA GLN A 95 16.41 5.23 -5.82
C GLN A 95 17.16 4.04 -5.19
N ASP A 96 16.46 3.09 -4.56
CA ASP A 96 17.05 1.86 -4.00
C ASP A 96 17.21 0.77 -5.08
N SER A 97 16.66 1.01 -6.29
CA SER A 97 16.70 0.13 -7.46
C SER A 97 18.02 0.21 -8.23
N LYS A 98 19.17 0.26 -7.56
CA LYS A 98 20.37 -0.26 -8.24
C LYS A 98 20.19 -1.79 -8.26
N PRO A 99 20.16 -2.45 -9.43
CA PRO A 99 20.16 -3.90 -9.44
C PRO A 99 21.35 -4.36 -8.61
N ARG A 100 21.09 -5.11 -7.53
CA ARG A 100 22.17 -5.90 -6.92
C ARG A 100 22.60 -6.88 -8.00
N VAL A 101 23.66 -6.51 -8.73
CA VAL A 101 24.44 -7.47 -9.50
C VAL A 101 24.79 -8.56 -8.49
N LYS A 102 24.19 -9.73 -8.64
CA LYS A 102 24.71 -10.93 -7.98
C LYS A 102 26.14 -11.01 -8.49
N SER A 103 27.11 -10.72 -7.63
CA SER A 103 28.50 -11.06 -7.90
C SER A 103 28.53 -12.58 -7.96
N SER A 104 28.35 -13.13 -9.17
CA SER A 104 28.81 -14.45 -9.54
C SER A 104 30.33 -14.41 -9.43
N GLY A 105 30.84 -14.58 -8.21
CA GLY A 105 32.22 -14.97 -7.98
C GLY A 105 32.38 -16.41 -8.45
N SER A 106 32.40 -16.60 -9.76
CA SER A 106 32.97 -17.80 -10.38
C SER A 106 34.37 -17.38 -10.81
N HIS A 107 35.33 -17.60 -9.91
CA HIS A 107 36.75 -17.49 -10.22
C HIS A 107 37.08 -18.54 -11.29
N ASP A 108 37.24 -18.09 -12.53
CA ASP A 108 38.11 -18.76 -13.50
C ASP A 108 39.56 -18.40 -13.14
N GLY A 109 40.44 -19.40 -13.06
CA GLY A 109 41.84 -19.15 -12.75
C GLY A 109 42.66 -20.42 -12.50
N HIS A 110 43.12 -21.02 -13.60
CA HIS A 110 44.11 -22.08 -13.70
C HIS A 110 45.32 -21.90 -12.77
N ASN A 111 45.83 -22.99 -12.18
CA ASN A 111 47.28 -23.17 -12.04
C ASN A 111 47.71 -24.64 -12.06
N HIS A 112 48.83 -24.85 -12.73
CA HIS A 112 49.53 -26.09 -13.05
C HIS A 112 50.35 -26.67 -11.88
N GLN A 113 50.69 -27.96 -12.03
CA GLN A 113 51.87 -28.69 -11.52
C GLN A 113 51.97 -29.00 -10.02
N HIS A 114 52.06 -30.29 -9.68
CA HIS A 114 53.33 -31.04 -9.75
C HIS A 114 53.08 -32.55 -9.89
#